data_AF-A0A3N2C7N7-F1
#
_entry.id   AF-A0A3N2C7N7-F1
#
_cell.length_a   1.000
_cell.length_b   1.000
_cell.length_c   1.000
_cell.angle_alpha   90.00
_cell.angle_beta   90.00
_cell.angle_gamma   90.00
#
_symmetry.space_group_name_H-M   'P 1'
#
loop_
_entity.id
_entity.type
_entity.pdbx_description
1 polymer ?
#
loop_
_entity_poly.entity_id
_entity_poly.type
_entity_poly.pdbx_seq_one_letter_code
_entity_poly.pdbx_strand_id
1 'polypeptide(L)'
;MRKGVRRSGLALLGLMVPLGLSGCVAGPTEMPTPEIVWDRGLAPSSPLEDDPIVQAARESDIGLAMARNSGDFTIRQLNDHWNHRHIVDLAKSYSAETTFYVNPGPYPWEPVRFLERDDHFAVLEVCEADSESDGWLWGEDSYGKPFIPDRGVLWRYDFEKLDGRWKRVTRHSYGYGQFGSCPYEDIPIGYFNPRPKLSKPSERAPVREPLPLAPESDEYEEGRR
;
A
#
# COMPACT_ATOMS: atom_id res chain seq x y z
N MET A 1 61.75 -13.68 -64.06
CA MET A 1 60.50 -13.42 -64.81
C MET A 1 59.32 -13.37 -63.84
N ARG A 2 58.29 -12.62 -64.21
CA ARG A 2 57.18 -12.03 -63.43
C ARG A 2 56.47 -12.89 -62.37
N LYS A 3 56.13 -12.20 -61.27
CA LYS A 3 55.18 -12.53 -60.19
C LYS A 3 53.77 -12.86 -60.71
N GLY A 4 53.07 -13.77 -60.04
CA GLY A 4 51.63 -14.03 -60.21
C GLY A 4 50.97 -14.41 -58.88
N VAL A 5 50.12 -13.52 -58.37
CA VAL A 5 49.36 -13.59 -57.11
C VAL A 5 47.95 -14.16 -57.38
N ARG A 6 47.45 -15.08 -56.56
CA ARG A 6 46.00 -15.37 -56.36
C ARG A 6 45.78 -15.79 -54.90
N ARG A 7 45.39 -14.85 -54.04
CA ARG A 7 44.02 -14.55 -53.54
C ARG A 7 43.41 -15.69 -52.70
N SER A 8 43.72 -15.68 -51.40
CA SER A 8 42.96 -16.36 -50.36
C SER A 8 41.70 -15.55 -50.03
N GLY A 9 40.52 -16.15 -50.23
CA GLY A 9 39.26 -15.59 -49.74
C GLY A 9 39.02 -16.04 -48.30
N LEU A 10 39.02 -15.11 -47.35
CA LEU A 10 38.47 -15.32 -46.02
C LEU A 10 36.96 -15.06 -46.07
N ALA A 11 36.17 -16.08 -45.82
CA ALA A 11 34.75 -15.95 -45.52
C ALA A 11 34.61 -15.42 -44.08
N LEU A 12 34.19 -14.16 -43.93
CA LEU A 12 33.75 -13.63 -42.65
C LEU A 12 32.35 -14.17 -42.35
N LEU A 13 32.27 -15.15 -41.45
CA LEU A 13 31.04 -15.49 -40.74
C LEU A 13 30.74 -14.36 -39.74
N GLY A 14 29.74 -13.53 -40.07
CA GLY A 14 29.21 -12.51 -39.19
C GLY A 14 28.54 -13.15 -37.97
N LEU A 15 29.17 -13.01 -36.81
CA LEU A 15 28.59 -13.35 -35.52
C LEU A 15 27.55 -12.27 -35.18
N MET A 16 26.27 -12.53 -35.50
CA MET A 16 25.17 -11.73 -34.98
C MET A 16 25.05 -12.00 -33.48
N VAL A 17 25.59 -11.11 -32.66
CA VAL A 17 25.34 -11.08 -31.22
C VAL A 17 23.99 -10.38 -31.03
N PRO A 18 22.92 -11.08 -30.61
CA PRO A 18 21.71 -10.40 -30.17
C PRO A 18 22.06 -9.61 -28.90
N LEU A 19 22.16 -8.29 -29.03
CA LEU A 19 22.12 -7.38 -27.89
C LEU A 19 20.73 -7.52 -27.27
N GLY A 20 20.62 -8.41 -26.29
CA GLY A 20 19.44 -8.51 -25.45
C GLY A 20 19.20 -7.17 -24.78
N LEU A 21 18.12 -6.50 -25.15
CA LEU A 21 17.53 -5.40 -24.40
C LEU A 21 17.01 -5.99 -23.09
N SER A 22 17.87 -6.19 -22.10
CA SER A 22 17.47 -6.32 -20.71
C SER A 22 16.88 -4.97 -20.29
N GLY A 23 15.58 -4.81 -20.54
CA GLY A 23 14.82 -3.67 -20.03
C GLY A 23 14.94 -3.66 -18.51
N CYS A 24 15.59 -2.63 -17.96
CA CYS A 24 15.54 -2.37 -16.53
C CYS A 24 14.08 -2.15 -16.13
N VAL A 25 13.49 -3.13 -15.44
CA VAL A 25 12.27 -2.89 -14.67
C VAL A 25 12.68 -1.95 -13.54
N ALA A 26 12.04 -0.78 -13.46
CA ALA A 26 12.29 0.13 -12.35
C ALA A 26 11.89 -0.58 -11.05
N GLY A 27 12.80 -0.63 -10.08
CA GLY A 27 12.52 -1.17 -8.75
C GLY A 27 11.54 -0.28 -7.96
N PRO A 28 11.17 -0.69 -6.74
CA PRO A 28 10.30 0.10 -5.90
C PRO A 28 10.92 1.47 -5.59
N THR A 29 10.07 2.48 -5.53
CA THR A 29 10.47 3.82 -5.09
C THR A 29 10.39 3.92 -3.57
N GLU A 30 11.00 4.95 -3.00
CA GLU A 30 10.91 5.24 -1.57
C GLU A 30 10.68 6.73 -1.40
N MET A 31 9.79 7.08 -0.48
CA MET A 31 9.50 8.47 -0.11
C MET A 31 9.67 8.66 1.40
N PRO A 32 10.02 9.86 1.89
CA PRO A 32 10.09 10.09 3.33
C PRO A 32 8.70 9.88 3.96
N THR A 33 8.63 9.03 4.99
CA THR A 33 7.41 8.88 5.79
C THR A 33 7.15 10.18 6.55
N PRO A 34 5.98 10.83 6.40
CA PRO A 34 5.65 12.02 7.16
C PRO A 34 5.64 11.74 8.67
N GLU A 35 5.95 12.75 9.46
CA GLU A 35 5.75 12.66 10.91
C GLU A 35 4.25 12.48 11.19
N ILE A 36 3.89 11.66 12.18
CA ILE A 36 2.52 11.52 12.65
C ILE A 36 2.36 12.31 13.93
N VAL A 37 1.49 13.32 13.89
CA VAL A 37 1.10 14.12 15.05
C VAL A 37 -0.20 13.55 15.61
N TRP A 38 -0.13 13.06 16.85
CA TRP A 38 -1.25 12.45 17.54
C TRP A 38 -2.18 13.51 18.14
N ASP A 39 -3.45 13.43 17.77
CA ASP A 39 -4.50 14.25 18.36
C ASP A 39 -4.57 14.02 19.88
N ARG A 40 -4.78 15.10 20.64
CA ARG A 40 -4.80 15.09 22.11
C ARG A 40 -3.54 14.49 22.76
N GLY A 41 -2.47 14.25 22.00
CA GLY A 41 -1.26 13.56 22.48
C GLY A 41 -1.47 12.05 22.74
N LEU A 42 -2.52 11.46 22.19
CA LEU A 42 -2.86 10.05 22.36
C LEU A 42 -2.27 9.21 21.21
N ALA A 43 -1.12 8.60 21.45
CA ALA A 43 -0.53 7.62 20.56
C ALA A 43 -1.09 6.21 20.84
N PRO A 44 -1.02 5.28 19.85
CA PRO A 44 -1.35 3.88 20.07
C PRO A 44 -0.57 3.32 21.26
N SER A 45 -1.29 2.66 22.16
CA SER A 45 -0.73 2.20 23.44
C SER A 45 -1.28 0.84 23.89
N SER A 46 -2.02 0.15 23.03
CA SER A 46 -2.51 -1.20 23.31
C SER A 46 -1.36 -2.15 23.64
N PRO A 47 -1.57 -3.12 24.55
CA PRO A 47 -0.62 -4.20 24.79
C PRO A 47 -0.28 -5.02 23.53
N LEU A 48 -1.08 -4.92 22.46
CA LEU A 48 -0.83 -5.60 21.19
C LEU A 48 0.09 -4.81 20.24
N GLU A 49 0.46 -3.56 20.53
CA GLU A 49 1.30 -2.74 19.62
C GLU A 49 2.72 -3.30 19.43
N ASP A 50 3.21 -4.12 20.37
CA ASP A 50 4.49 -4.83 20.24
C ASP A 50 4.40 -6.08 19.33
N ASP A 51 3.19 -6.47 18.89
CA ASP A 51 3.02 -7.64 18.01
C ASP A 51 3.44 -7.31 16.57
N PRO A 52 4.27 -8.14 15.90
CA PRO A 52 4.75 -7.87 14.55
C PRO A 52 3.63 -7.77 13.50
N ILE A 53 2.47 -8.42 13.70
CA ILE A 53 1.33 -8.29 12.78
C ILE A 53 0.63 -6.93 12.98
N VAL A 54 0.54 -6.45 14.23
CA VAL A 54 -0.01 -5.11 14.51
C VAL A 54 0.90 -4.03 13.94
N GLN A 55 2.22 -4.18 14.09
CA GLN A 55 3.19 -3.28 13.44
C GLN A 55 3.03 -3.30 11.91
N ALA A 56 2.90 -4.49 11.30
CA ALA A 56 2.62 -4.59 9.87
C ALA A 56 1.29 -3.94 9.47
N ALA A 57 0.25 -4.03 10.32
CA ALA A 57 -1.02 -3.35 10.10
C ALA A 57 -0.86 -1.82 10.09
N ARG A 58 -0.16 -1.27 11.08
CA ARG A 58 0.13 0.18 11.17
C ARG A 58 0.89 0.67 9.94
N GLU A 59 1.95 -0.03 9.54
CA GLU A 59 2.72 0.31 8.35
C GLU A 59 1.90 0.16 7.05
N SER A 60 1.00 -0.84 7.00
CA SER A 60 0.10 -1.02 5.84
C SER A 60 -0.83 0.18 5.63
N ASP A 61 -1.36 0.79 6.69
CA ASP A 61 -2.23 1.97 6.58
C ASP A 61 -1.45 3.24 6.27
N ILE A 62 -0.23 3.37 6.82
CA ILE A 62 0.69 4.47 6.47
C ILE A 62 1.03 4.41 4.97
N GLY A 63 1.46 3.25 4.48
CA GLY A 63 1.78 3.02 3.07
C GLY A 63 0.60 3.25 2.14
N LEU A 64 -0.59 2.79 2.52
CA LEU A 64 -1.84 3.03 1.79
C LEU A 64 -2.15 4.52 1.67
N ALA A 65 -2.12 5.24 2.80
CA ALA A 65 -2.41 6.67 2.84
C ALA A 65 -1.38 7.46 2.01
N MET A 66 -0.10 7.13 2.10
CA MET A 66 0.98 7.73 1.31
C MET A 66 0.82 7.48 -0.19
N ALA A 67 0.53 6.23 -0.60
CA ALA A 67 0.32 5.89 -1.99
C ALA A 67 -0.90 6.60 -2.59
N ARG A 68 -2.03 6.62 -1.86
CA ARG A 68 -3.23 7.37 -2.28
C ARG A 68 -2.96 8.88 -2.37
N ASN A 69 -2.26 9.47 -1.41
CA ASN A 69 -2.00 10.90 -1.44
C ASN A 69 -1.02 11.31 -2.55
N SER A 70 -0.08 10.43 -2.91
CA SER A 70 0.96 10.71 -3.91
C SER A 70 0.65 10.22 -5.32
N GLY A 71 -0.30 9.29 -5.47
CA GLY A 71 -0.54 8.57 -6.73
C GLY A 71 0.57 7.59 -7.11
N ASP A 72 1.54 7.34 -6.22
CA ASP A 72 2.66 6.42 -6.46
C ASP A 72 2.43 5.06 -5.79
N PHE A 73 2.04 4.06 -6.58
CA PHE A 73 1.79 2.69 -6.12
C PHE A 73 3.03 1.79 -6.21
N THR A 74 4.18 2.36 -6.57
CA THR A 74 5.48 1.66 -6.57
C THR A 74 6.26 1.81 -5.26
N ILE A 75 5.75 2.59 -4.31
CA ILE A 75 6.46 2.90 -3.07
C ILE A 75 6.66 1.65 -2.22
N ARG A 76 7.85 1.52 -1.62
CA ARG A 76 8.18 0.41 -0.70
C ARG A 76 7.24 0.34 0.49
N GLN A 77 6.86 1.48 1.06
CA GLN A 77 5.94 1.56 2.19
C GLN A 77 4.59 0.88 1.92
N LEU A 78 4.16 0.81 0.66
CA LEU A 78 2.97 0.06 0.27
C LEU A 78 3.31 -1.40 -0.05
N ASN A 79 4.29 -1.64 -0.93
CA ASN A 79 4.60 -2.95 -1.49
C ASN A 79 5.19 -3.94 -0.47
N ASP A 80 5.83 -3.43 0.59
CA ASP A 80 6.37 -4.25 1.68
C ASP A 80 5.25 -4.74 2.64
N HIS A 81 4.06 -4.13 2.63
CA HIS A 81 2.99 -4.35 3.64
C HIS A 81 1.61 -4.70 3.09
N TRP A 82 1.38 -4.59 1.78
CA TRP A 82 0.17 -5.04 1.10
C TRP A 82 0.50 -6.05 0.02
N ASN A 83 -0.42 -6.99 -0.22
CA ASN A 83 -0.28 -7.88 -1.35
C ASN A 83 -0.50 -7.15 -2.69
N HIS A 84 0.15 -7.63 -3.74
CA HIS A 84 0.15 -7.02 -5.07
C HIS A 84 -1.26 -6.90 -5.65
N ARG A 85 -2.12 -7.91 -5.43
CA ARG A 85 -3.51 -7.87 -5.91
C ARG A 85 -4.23 -6.62 -5.38
N HIS A 86 -4.13 -6.34 -4.08
CA HIS A 86 -4.73 -5.15 -3.49
C HIS A 86 -4.15 -3.86 -4.10
N ILE A 87 -2.83 -3.82 -4.30
CA ILE A 87 -2.14 -2.65 -4.87
C ILE A 87 -2.62 -2.36 -6.31
N VAL A 88 -2.83 -3.39 -7.12
CA VAL A 88 -3.40 -3.26 -8.48
C VAL A 88 -4.82 -2.71 -8.45
N ASP A 89 -5.68 -3.26 -7.60
CA ASP A 89 -7.06 -2.80 -7.50
C ASP A 89 -7.13 -1.37 -6.95
N LEU A 90 -6.23 -1.02 -6.03
CA LEU A 90 -6.07 0.32 -5.50
C LEU A 90 -5.64 1.33 -6.59
N ALA A 91 -4.64 1.00 -7.41
CA ALA A 91 -4.18 1.86 -8.51
C ALA A 91 -5.28 2.09 -9.56
N LYS A 92 -6.05 1.04 -9.90
CA LYS A 92 -7.22 1.15 -10.78
C LYS A 92 -8.31 2.04 -10.17
N SER A 93 -8.61 1.85 -8.88
CA SER A 93 -9.60 2.69 -8.20
C SER A 93 -9.16 4.15 -8.19
N TYR A 94 -7.88 4.41 -7.94
CA TYR A 94 -7.32 5.76 -7.94
C TYR A 94 -7.42 6.42 -9.33
N SER A 95 -7.14 5.68 -10.41
CA SER A 95 -7.25 6.24 -11.77
C SER A 95 -8.69 6.51 -12.22
N ALA A 96 -9.66 5.78 -11.69
CA ALA A 96 -11.08 5.92 -12.03
C ALA A 96 -11.85 6.93 -11.15
N GLU A 97 -11.27 7.37 -10.03
CA GLU A 97 -11.95 8.20 -9.04
C GLU A 97 -12.18 9.64 -9.53
N THR A 98 -13.43 10.10 -9.44
CA THR A 98 -13.87 11.43 -9.89
C THR A 98 -13.99 12.46 -8.77
N THR A 99 -13.97 12.02 -7.51
CA THR A 99 -14.01 12.87 -6.31
C THR A 99 -12.61 12.95 -5.67
N PHE A 100 -12.31 14.04 -4.97
CA PHE A 100 -10.96 14.29 -4.42
C PHE A 100 -11.00 14.14 -2.92
N TYR A 101 -10.37 13.07 -2.46
CA TYR A 101 -10.11 12.83 -1.07
C TYR A 101 -8.61 12.72 -0.83
N VAL A 102 -8.16 13.22 0.31
CA VAL A 102 -6.83 12.91 0.83
C VAL A 102 -6.97 12.19 2.16
N ASN A 103 -6.02 11.29 2.43
CA ASN A 103 -5.91 10.61 3.71
C ASN A 103 -5.13 11.53 4.65
N PRO A 104 -5.75 12.15 5.67
CA PRO A 104 -5.04 13.04 6.60
C PRO A 104 -3.89 12.34 7.33
N GLY A 105 -3.99 11.03 7.50
CA GLY A 105 -3.03 10.14 8.14
C GLY A 105 -3.46 8.67 7.95
N PRO A 106 -2.87 7.71 8.68
CA PRO A 106 -3.38 6.34 8.72
C PRO A 106 -4.79 6.29 9.31
N TYR A 107 -5.58 5.28 8.97
CA TYR A 107 -6.92 5.12 9.54
C TYR A 107 -6.86 5.01 11.08
N PRO A 108 -7.76 5.68 11.82
CA PRO A 108 -7.76 5.67 13.27
C PRO A 108 -8.40 4.38 13.81
N TRP A 109 -7.59 3.51 14.42
CA TRP A 109 -8.07 2.27 15.03
C TRP A 109 -7.20 1.80 16.21
N GLU A 110 -7.79 0.95 17.06
CA GLU A 110 -7.14 0.21 18.14
C GLU A 110 -7.26 -1.31 17.90
N PRO A 111 -6.20 -2.11 18.10
CA PRO A 111 -6.30 -3.55 17.97
C PRO A 111 -7.09 -4.14 19.14
N VAL A 112 -8.07 -5.00 18.83
CA VAL A 112 -8.92 -5.63 19.85
C VAL A 112 -8.37 -7.01 20.21
N ARG A 113 -8.19 -7.88 19.22
CA ARG A 113 -7.71 -9.26 19.40
C ARG A 113 -7.36 -9.93 18.07
N PHE A 114 -6.62 -11.02 18.15
CA PHE A 114 -6.53 -11.99 17.05
C PHE A 114 -7.71 -12.97 17.10
N LEU A 115 -8.38 -13.15 15.97
CA LEU A 115 -9.44 -14.16 15.82
C LEU A 115 -8.86 -15.50 15.38
N GLU A 116 -7.89 -15.42 14.47
CA GLU A 116 -7.18 -16.55 13.89
C GLU A 116 -5.71 -16.17 13.80
N ARG A 117 -4.83 -17.14 14.07
CA ARG A 117 -3.39 -16.95 13.98
C ARG A 117 -2.68 -18.29 13.86
N ASP A 118 -1.89 -18.42 12.81
CA ASP A 118 -0.88 -19.46 12.65
C ASP A 118 0.42 -18.86 12.08
N ASP A 119 1.32 -19.70 11.58
CA ASP A 119 2.63 -19.28 11.07
C ASP A 119 2.57 -18.54 9.72
N HIS A 120 1.44 -18.61 9.00
CA HIS A 120 1.28 -18.14 7.62
C HIS A 120 0.07 -17.22 7.43
N PHE A 121 -0.90 -17.26 8.33
CA PHE A 121 -2.14 -16.50 8.26
C PHE A 121 -2.53 -15.93 9.63
N ALA A 122 -3.16 -14.75 9.61
CA ALA A 122 -3.78 -14.18 10.79
C ALA A 122 -4.97 -13.29 10.43
N VAL A 123 -5.92 -13.19 11.36
CA VAL A 123 -7.03 -12.23 11.32
C VAL A 123 -6.98 -11.38 12.56
N LEU A 124 -6.67 -10.10 12.38
CA LEU A 124 -6.69 -9.08 13.43
C LEU A 124 -8.06 -8.41 13.44
N GLU A 125 -8.78 -8.49 14.55
CA GLU A 125 -9.98 -7.67 14.79
C GLU A 125 -9.53 -6.33 15.39
N VAL A 126 -9.96 -5.24 14.77
CA VAL A 126 -9.68 -3.86 15.18
C VAL A 126 -10.97 -3.11 15.44
N CYS A 127 -10.90 -2.10 16.30
CA CYS A 127 -11.94 -1.11 16.47
C CYS A 127 -11.51 0.15 15.73
N GLU A 128 -12.22 0.49 14.65
CA GLU A 128 -11.97 1.68 13.84
C GLU A 128 -12.90 2.81 14.29
N ALA A 129 -12.33 4.00 14.50
CA ALA A 129 -13.10 5.19 14.78
C ALA A 129 -13.76 5.69 13.48
N ASP A 130 -15.05 5.95 13.53
CA ASP A 130 -15.83 6.39 12.38
C ASP A 130 -16.73 7.57 12.72
N SER A 131 -17.22 8.27 11.70
CA SER A 131 -18.14 9.40 11.81
C SER A 131 -19.21 9.31 10.73
N GLU A 132 -20.49 9.48 11.11
CA GLU A 132 -21.60 9.50 10.16
C GLU A 132 -21.58 10.72 9.22
N SER A 133 -21.02 11.85 9.66
CA SER A 133 -21.09 13.11 8.92
C SER A 133 -19.92 13.30 7.96
N ASP A 134 -18.68 13.28 8.48
CA ASP A 134 -17.53 13.83 7.78
C ASP A 134 -16.54 12.75 7.31
N GLY A 135 -16.59 11.54 7.90
CA GLY A 135 -15.66 10.44 7.63
C GLY A 135 -14.19 10.78 7.90
N TRP A 136 -13.30 9.80 7.75
CA TRP A 136 -11.85 10.02 7.95
C TRP A 136 -11.19 10.80 6.80
N LEU A 137 -11.73 10.66 5.59
CA LEU A 137 -11.14 11.24 4.39
C LEU A 137 -11.43 12.75 4.28
N TRP A 138 -10.41 13.55 3.96
CA TRP A 138 -10.58 14.97 3.73
C TRP A 138 -10.95 15.27 2.27
N GLY A 139 -12.16 15.79 2.06
CA GLY A 139 -12.60 16.41 0.82
C GLY A 139 -12.53 17.94 0.90
N GLU A 140 -13.12 18.63 -0.08
CA GLU A 140 -13.12 20.10 -0.15
C GLU A 140 -13.73 20.75 1.11
N ASP A 141 -14.85 20.22 1.59
CA ASP A 141 -15.56 20.78 2.75
C ASP A 141 -14.96 20.38 4.10
N SER A 142 -14.20 19.28 4.17
CA SER A 142 -13.62 18.76 5.41
C SER A 142 -12.12 19.00 5.57
N TYR A 143 -11.45 19.53 4.54
CA TYR A 143 -9.99 19.67 4.52
C TYR A 143 -9.43 20.45 5.71
N GLY A 144 -8.51 19.81 6.44
CA GLY A 144 -7.82 20.39 7.58
C GLY A 144 -8.66 20.55 8.83
N LYS A 145 -9.95 20.15 8.81
CA LYS A 145 -10.80 20.07 10.00
C LYS A 145 -10.42 18.84 10.83
N PRO A 146 -10.48 18.93 12.17
CA PRO A 146 -10.33 17.75 13.01
C PRO A 146 -11.40 16.71 12.69
N PHE A 147 -11.00 15.46 12.59
CA PHE A 147 -11.90 14.32 12.61
C PHE A 147 -12.50 14.17 14.02
N ILE A 148 -13.83 14.08 14.10
CA ILE A 148 -14.56 13.89 15.36
C ILE A 148 -15.37 12.60 15.20
N PRO A 149 -14.88 11.46 15.71
CA PRO A 149 -15.64 10.23 15.63
C PRO A 149 -16.87 10.30 16.53
N ASP A 150 -17.97 9.68 16.09
CA ASP A 150 -19.22 9.53 16.84
C ASP A 150 -19.59 8.05 17.08
N ARG A 151 -18.78 7.13 16.55
CA ARG A 151 -18.94 5.69 16.71
C ARG A 151 -17.64 4.92 16.51
N GLY A 152 -17.62 3.70 17.03
CA GLY A 152 -16.57 2.71 16.77
C GLY A 152 -17.15 1.49 16.06
N VAL A 153 -16.44 1.01 15.05
CA VAL A 153 -16.87 -0.11 14.21
C VAL A 153 -15.83 -1.21 14.26
N LEU A 154 -16.28 -2.44 14.50
CA LEU A 154 -15.39 -3.59 14.44
C LEU A 154 -15.09 -3.95 12.97
N TRP A 155 -13.80 -4.04 12.66
CA TRP A 155 -13.27 -4.48 11.37
C TRP A 155 -12.32 -5.66 11.55
N ARG A 156 -12.09 -6.39 10.46
CA ARG A 156 -11.14 -7.51 10.41
C ARG A 156 -10.13 -7.28 9.32
N TYR A 157 -8.87 -7.35 9.69
CA TYR A 157 -7.73 -7.22 8.77
C TYR A 157 -7.11 -8.60 8.62
N ASP A 158 -7.16 -9.12 7.39
CA ASP A 158 -6.57 -10.40 7.01
C ASP A 158 -5.08 -10.20 6.68
N PHE A 159 -4.23 -11.10 7.17
CA PHE A 159 -2.79 -11.08 6.93
C PHE A 159 -2.30 -12.43 6.44
N GLU A 160 -1.32 -12.38 5.54
CA GLU A 160 -0.57 -13.55 5.08
C GLU A 160 0.92 -13.30 5.19
N LYS A 161 1.68 -14.37 5.41
CA LYS A 161 3.14 -14.31 5.39
C LYS A 161 3.62 -14.58 3.97
N LEU A 162 3.97 -13.51 3.27
CA LEU A 162 4.40 -13.51 1.86
C LEU A 162 5.84 -13.01 1.79
N ASP A 163 6.70 -13.74 1.08
CA ASP A 163 8.14 -13.41 0.97
C ASP A 163 8.82 -13.25 2.36
N GLY A 164 8.35 -14.04 3.33
CA GLY A 164 8.85 -14.04 4.72
C GLY A 164 8.33 -12.88 5.60
N ARG A 165 7.42 -12.04 5.10
CA ARG A 165 6.88 -10.87 5.84
C ARG A 165 5.36 -10.94 5.96
N TRP A 166 4.82 -10.40 7.05
CA TRP A 166 3.38 -10.23 7.18
C TRP A 166 2.91 -9.08 6.27
N LYS A 167 2.00 -9.39 5.35
CA LYS A 167 1.34 -8.41 4.49
C LYS A 167 -0.17 -8.49 4.70
N ARG A 168 -0.82 -7.34 4.65
CA ARG A 168 -2.27 -7.26 4.63
C ARG A 168 -2.78 -7.73 3.27
N VAL A 169 -3.83 -8.55 3.30
CA VAL A 169 -4.46 -9.13 2.12
C VAL A 169 -5.95 -8.80 2.08
N THR A 170 -6.55 -8.94 0.91
CA THR A 170 -8.01 -8.86 0.76
C THR A 170 -8.54 -10.23 0.33
N ARG A 171 -8.66 -11.16 1.28
CA ARG A 171 -9.30 -12.48 1.05
C ARG A 171 -10.81 -12.35 1.04
N HIS A 172 -11.33 -11.61 2.02
CA HIS A 172 -12.75 -11.41 2.20
C HIS A 172 -13.15 -9.97 1.89
N SER A 173 -14.34 -9.81 1.33
CA SER A 173 -15.02 -8.52 1.28
C SER A 173 -15.92 -8.44 2.50
N TYR A 174 -15.56 -7.59 3.46
CA TYR A 174 -16.35 -7.34 4.65
C TYR A 174 -17.28 -6.14 4.43
N GLY A 175 -18.54 -6.32 4.82
CA GLY A 175 -19.52 -5.24 4.79
C GLY A 175 -19.28 -4.25 5.93
N TYR A 176 -19.58 -2.99 5.69
CA TYR A 176 -19.57 -1.97 6.75
C TYR A 176 -20.49 -2.37 7.92
N GLY A 177 -19.98 -2.30 9.15
CA GLY A 177 -20.73 -2.63 10.37
C GLY A 177 -21.01 -4.13 10.58
N GLN A 178 -20.44 -5.02 9.74
CA GLN A 178 -20.73 -6.46 9.79
C GLN A 178 -20.42 -7.11 11.14
N PHE A 179 -19.44 -6.60 11.89
CA PHE A 179 -18.95 -7.22 13.12
C PHE A 179 -19.45 -6.54 14.39
N GLY A 180 -20.30 -5.52 14.27
CA GLY A 180 -20.85 -4.76 15.39
C GLY A 180 -20.03 -3.52 15.74
N SER A 181 -20.28 -2.99 16.94
CA SER A 181 -19.69 -1.76 17.45
C SER A 181 -18.69 -2.02 18.58
N CYS A 182 -17.88 -1.01 18.86
CA CYS A 182 -16.87 -1.01 19.91
C CYS A 182 -16.67 0.40 20.50
N PRO A 183 -16.06 0.53 21.70
CA PRO A 183 -15.72 1.83 22.28
C PRO A 183 -14.72 2.59 21.41
N TYR A 184 -14.90 3.92 21.27
CA TYR A 184 -14.14 4.72 20.28
C TYR A 184 -13.49 5.99 20.85
N GLU A 185 -13.83 6.36 22.08
CA GLU A 185 -13.48 7.64 22.69
C GLU A 185 -11.97 7.84 22.85
N ASP A 186 -11.25 6.73 23.00
CA ASP A 186 -9.81 6.66 23.24
C ASP A 186 -9.02 6.16 22.03
N ILE A 187 -9.66 5.96 20.87
CA ILE A 187 -8.93 5.55 19.65
C ILE A 187 -7.96 6.67 19.23
N PRO A 188 -6.68 6.34 18.99
CA PRO A 188 -5.66 7.31 18.63
C PRO A 188 -5.90 7.79 17.19
N ILE A 189 -5.86 9.11 17.02
CA ILE A 189 -6.05 9.78 15.73
C ILE A 189 -4.73 10.46 15.36
N GLY A 190 -4.08 10.00 14.29
CA GLY A 190 -2.80 10.53 13.83
C GLY A 190 -2.93 11.30 12.53
N TYR A 191 -2.36 12.50 12.45
CA TYR A 191 -2.31 13.31 11.23
C TYR A 191 -0.88 13.39 10.70
N PHE A 192 -0.71 13.30 9.38
CA PHE A 192 0.58 13.56 8.74
C PHE A 192 1.01 15.02 8.89
N ASN A 193 2.30 15.21 9.13
CA ASN A 193 3.01 16.47 9.16
C ASN A 193 4.25 16.39 8.22
N PRO A 194 4.30 17.19 7.14
CA PRO A 194 3.31 18.17 6.72
C PRO A 194 2.00 17.52 6.27
N ARG A 195 0.90 18.28 6.37
CA ARG A 195 -0.40 17.82 5.90
C ARG A 195 -0.37 17.53 4.39
N PRO A 196 -1.04 16.47 3.92
CA PRO A 196 -1.15 16.19 2.49
C PRO A 196 -1.92 17.29 1.80
N LYS A 197 -1.56 17.61 0.56
CA LYS A 197 -2.25 18.65 -0.22
C LYS A 197 -3.51 18.09 -0.86
N LEU A 198 -4.65 18.72 -0.58
CA LEU A 198 -5.85 18.53 -1.40
C LEU A 198 -5.60 19.18 -2.77
N SER A 199 -5.50 18.36 -3.80
CA SER A 199 -5.23 18.82 -5.17
C SER A 199 -6.51 18.81 -5.99
N LYS A 200 -6.68 19.80 -6.87
CA LYS A 200 -7.77 19.79 -7.86
C LYS A 200 -7.55 18.64 -8.86
N PRO A 201 -8.60 18.18 -9.58
CA PRO A 201 -8.46 17.11 -10.57
C PRO A 201 -7.34 17.33 -11.58
N SER A 202 -7.18 18.56 -12.08
CA SER A 202 -6.14 18.93 -13.04
C SER A 202 -4.72 18.90 -12.48
N GLU A 203 -4.58 18.82 -11.15
CA GLU A 203 -3.31 18.83 -10.41
C GLU A 203 -3.02 17.47 -9.76
N ARG A 204 -3.89 16.48 -9.97
CA ARG A 204 -3.71 15.13 -9.42
C ARG A 204 -2.43 14.53 -9.96
N ALA A 205 -1.67 13.89 -9.08
CA ALA A 205 -0.48 13.18 -9.48
C ALA A 205 -0.86 12.07 -10.49
N PRO A 206 -0.10 11.91 -11.57
CA PRO A 206 -0.33 10.81 -12.50
C PRO A 206 -0.13 9.48 -11.77
N VAL A 207 -0.93 8.48 -12.14
CA VAL A 207 -0.81 7.14 -11.58
C VAL A 207 0.53 6.56 -11.98
N ARG A 208 1.35 6.20 -10.99
CA ARG A 208 2.48 5.29 -11.21
C ARG A 208 2.01 3.90 -10.88
N GLU A 209 1.82 3.13 -11.95
CA GLU A 209 1.29 1.77 -11.89
C GLU A 209 2.13 0.87 -10.97
N PRO A 210 1.51 -0.13 -10.33
CA PRO A 210 2.21 -1.07 -9.45
C PRO A 210 3.36 -1.79 -10.14
N LEU A 211 4.34 -2.22 -9.34
CA LEU A 211 5.40 -3.09 -9.82
C LEU A 211 4.82 -4.43 -10.29
N PRO A 212 5.30 -5.01 -11.40
CA PRO A 212 4.90 -6.36 -11.78
C PRO A 212 5.28 -7.36 -10.67
N LEU A 213 4.45 -8.39 -10.48
CA LEU A 213 4.81 -9.50 -9.59
C LEU A 213 6.15 -10.09 -10.00
N ALA A 214 7.01 -10.27 -9.00
CA ALA A 214 8.23 -11.03 -9.19
C ALA A 214 7.85 -12.50 -9.50
N PRO A 215 8.43 -13.13 -10.54
CA PRO A 215 8.15 -14.53 -10.87
C PRO A 215 8.34 -15.51 -9.70
N GLU A 216 9.20 -15.16 -8.75
CA GLU A 216 9.50 -15.91 -7.54
C GLU A 216 8.59 -15.60 -6.34
N SER A 217 7.69 -14.62 -6.44
CA SER A 217 6.81 -14.25 -5.33
C SER A 217 5.75 -15.33 -5.06
N ASP A 218 5.44 -15.54 -3.79
CA ASP A 218 4.40 -16.51 -3.37
C ASP A 218 3.04 -16.17 -4.01
N GLU A 219 2.77 -14.88 -4.24
CA GLU A 219 1.55 -14.37 -4.87
C GLU A 219 1.43 -14.71 -6.36
N TYR A 220 2.56 -14.85 -7.07
CA TYR A 220 2.56 -15.18 -8.49
C TYR A 220 2.05 -16.60 -8.76
N GLU A 221 2.32 -17.54 -7.85
CA GLU A 221 1.88 -18.93 -7.97
C GLU A 221 0.39 -19.12 -7.62
N GLU A 222 -0.17 -18.28 -6.72
CA GLU A 222 -1.60 -18.30 -6.43
C GLU A 222 -2.44 -17.80 -7.62
N GLY A 223 -1.98 -16.76 -8.32
CA GLY A 223 -2.66 -16.22 -9.51
C GLY A 223 -2.69 -17.14 -10.73
N ARG A 224 -1.96 -18.28 -10.70
CA ARG A 224 -1.97 -19.32 -11.75
C ARG A 224 -3.00 -20.43 -11.52
N ARG A 225 -3.54 -20.55 -10.31
CA ARG A 225 -4.49 -21.61 -9.93
C ARG A 225 -5.93 -21.12 -10.06
#